data_AF-A0A1A8S6W6-F1
#
_entry.id   AF-A0A1A8S6W6-F1
#
_cell.length_a   1.000
_cell.length_b   1.000
_cell.length_c   1.000
_cell.angle_alpha   90.00
_cell.angle_beta   90.00
_cell.angle_gamma   90.00
#
_symmetry.space_group_name_H-M   'P 1'
#
loop_
_entity.id
_entity.type
_entity.pdbx_description
1 polymer ?
#
loop_
_entity_poly.entity_id
_entity_poly.type
_entity_poly.pdbx_seq_one_letter_code
_entity_poly.pdbx_strand_id
1 'polypeptide(L)'
;LPTCESLKDTIARALPFWNEVIAPQIKAGKNVSIAAHGNSLRGVVKHLEGMSDAAIMELNLPTGIPIVYELDADLKPVKPMSFLGDEETVKKAMEAVAAQGKAKK
;
A
#
# COMPACT_ATOMS: atom_id res chain seq x y z
N LEU A 1 -8.75 20.57 7.21
CA LEU A 1 -7.82 19.51 6.76
C LEU A 1 -6.50 19.68 7.51
N PRO A 2 -5.74 18.61 7.77
CA PRO A 2 -4.46 18.71 8.49
C PRO A 2 -3.46 19.58 7.73
N THR A 3 -2.62 20.32 8.46
CA THR A 3 -1.61 21.23 7.88
C THR A 3 -0.31 20.52 7.51
N CYS A 4 0.00 19.43 8.22
CA CYS A 4 1.06 18.49 7.95
C CYS A 4 0.68 17.13 8.57
N GLU A 5 1.29 16.05 8.11
CA GLU A 5 1.01 14.71 8.61
C GLU A 5 2.30 13.90 8.71
N SER A 6 2.47 13.19 9.81
CA SER A 6 3.39 12.06 9.85
C SER A 6 2.80 10.85 9.10
N LEU A 7 3.62 9.82 8.86
CA LEU A 7 3.09 8.55 8.35
C LEU A 7 2.05 7.96 9.32
N LYS A 8 2.28 8.05 10.63
CA LYS A 8 1.34 7.57 11.64
C LYS A 8 -0.02 8.25 11.52
N ASP A 9 -0.04 9.57 11.35
CA ASP A 9 -1.29 10.34 11.21
C ASP A 9 -2.02 9.95 9.92
N THR A 10 -1.28 9.82 8.83
CA THR A 10 -1.81 9.39 7.53
C THR A 10 -2.48 8.02 7.63
N ILE A 11 -1.84 7.05 8.31
CA ILE A 11 -2.41 5.71 8.54
C ILE A 11 -3.65 5.81 9.42
N ALA A 12 -3.58 6.58 10.51
CA ALA A 12 -4.69 6.73 11.45
C ALA A 12 -5.97 7.27 10.79
N ARG A 13 -5.85 8.16 9.80
CA ARG A 13 -7.02 8.63 9.02
C ARG A 13 -7.41 7.74 7.84
N ALA A 14 -6.48 6.97 7.26
CA ALA A 14 -6.76 6.11 6.12
C ALA A 14 -7.47 4.81 6.55
N LEU A 15 -7.14 4.31 7.73
CA LEU A 15 -7.65 3.02 8.21
C LEU A 15 -9.16 2.98 8.50
N PRO A 16 -9.79 4.04 9.05
CA PRO A 16 -11.24 4.11 9.16
C PRO A 16 -11.94 3.94 7.80
N PHE A 17 -11.44 4.60 6.75
CA PHE A 17 -12.01 4.45 5.40
C PHE A 17 -11.84 3.03 4.85
N TRP A 18 -10.71 2.38 5.14
CA TRP A 18 -10.53 0.96 4.84
C TRP A 18 -11.59 0.11 5.54
N ASN A 19 -11.75 0.25 6.86
CA ASN A 19 -12.64 -0.60 7.67
C ASN A 19 -14.13 -0.37 7.39
N GLU A 20 -14.54 0.87 7.20
CA GLU A 20 -15.96 1.27 7.12
C GLU A 20 -16.49 1.26 5.70
N VAL A 21 -15.62 1.47 4.70
CA VAL A 21 -16.03 1.62 3.30
C VAL A 21 -15.49 0.49 2.44
N ILE A 22 -14.18 0.25 2.43
CA ILE A 22 -13.56 -0.68 1.48
C ILE A 22 -13.80 -2.14 1.89
N ALA A 23 -13.48 -2.50 3.13
CA ALA A 23 -13.57 -3.85 3.66
C ALA A 23 -14.98 -4.47 3.51
N PRO A 24 -16.09 -3.75 3.78
CA PRO A 24 -17.44 -4.28 3.55
C PRO A 24 -17.74 -4.57 2.07
N GLN A 25 -17.19 -3.80 1.13
CA GLN A 25 -17.39 -4.07 -0.30
C GLN A 25 -16.66 -5.34 -0.73
N ILE A 26 -15.45 -5.57 -0.23
CA ILE A 26 -14.70 -6.81 -0.48
C ILE A 26 -15.46 -8.01 0.10
N LYS A 27 -15.95 -7.91 1.35
CA LYS A 27 -16.76 -8.97 1.99
C LYS A 27 -18.09 -9.23 1.28
N ALA A 28 -18.64 -8.25 0.58
CA ALA A 28 -19.80 -8.40 -0.29
C ALA A 28 -19.48 -9.08 -1.64
N GLY A 29 -18.24 -9.53 -1.86
CA GLY A 29 -17.81 -10.22 -3.07
C GLY A 29 -17.51 -9.31 -4.25
N LYS A 30 -17.32 -8.00 -4.03
CA LYS A 30 -16.98 -7.06 -5.10
C LYS A 30 -15.48 -7.05 -5.38
N ASN A 31 -15.12 -6.93 -6.66
CA ASN A 31 -13.77 -6.61 -7.07
C ASN A 31 -13.50 -5.13 -6.84
N VAL A 32 -12.57 -4.81 -5.92
CA VAL A 32 -12.23 -3.44 -5.55
C VAL A 32 -10.88 -3.04 -6.16
N SER A 33 -10.85 -1.86 -6.80
CA SER A 33 -9.61 -1.20 -7.24
C SER A 33 -9.39 0.07 -6.41
N ILE A 34 -8.17 0.24 -5.89
CA ILE A 34 -7.79 1.38 -5.06
C ILE A 34 -6.71 2.18 -5.77
N ALA A 35 -7.05 3.38 -6.25
CA ALA A 35 -6.09 4.35 -6.78
C ALA A 35 -5.76 5.38 -5.70
N ALA A 36 -4.51 5.40 -5.23
CA ALA A 36 -4.08 6.23 -4.12
C ALA A 36 -2.58 6.60 -4.24
N HIS A 37 -1.98 7.06 -3.14
CA HIS A 37 -0.60 7.52 -3.07
C HIS A 37 0.23 6.63 -2.13
N GLY A 38 1.57 6.70 -2.22
CA GLY A 38 2.47 5.81 -1.48
C GLY A 38 2.20 5.72 0.03
N ASN A 39 2.12 6.85 0.74
CA ASN A 39 1.93 6.82 2.20
C ASN A 39 0.54 6.35 2.64
N SER A 40 -0.51 6.63 1.88
CA SER A 40 -1.85 6.10 2.20
C SER A 40 -1.95 4.61 1.89
N LEU A 41 -1.35 4.14 0.77
CA LEU A 41 -1.27 2.71 0.45
C LEU A 41 -0.45 1.93 1.47
N ARG A 42 0.68 2.49 1.94
CA ARG A 42 1.47 1.91 3.03
C ARG A 42 0.64 1.64 4.27
N GLY A 43 -0.32 2.51 4.60
CA GLY A 43 -1.23 2.27 5.73
C GLY A 43 -2.10 1.03 5.58
N VAL A 44 -2.64 0.83 4.38
CA VAL A 44 -3.44 -0.35 4.05
C VAL A 44 -2.57 -1.61 4.05
N VAL A 45 -1.41 -1.56 3.40
CA VAL A 45 -0.46 -2.69 3.36
C VAL A 45 -0.01 -3.08 4.77
N LYS A 46 0.36 -2.10 5.60
CA LYS A 46 0.75 -2.34 7.00
C LYS A 46 -0.34 -3.08 7.77
N HIS A 47 -1.61 -2.69 7.57
CA HIS A 47 -2.74 -3.31 8.22
C HIS A 47 -2.99 -4.74 7.74
N LEU A 48 -2.95 -4.95 6.43
CA LEU A 48 -3.16 -6.27 5.82
C LEU A 48 -2.06 -7.28 6.21
N GLU A 49 -0.80 -6.85 6.21
CA GLU A 49 0.35 -7.72 6.45
C GLU A 49 0.80 -7.74 7.91
N GLY A 50 0.16 -6.98 8.80
CA GLY A 50 0.55 -6.88 10.20
C GLY A 50 1.98 -6.37 10.40
N MET A 51 2.45 -5.47 9.53
CA MET A 51 3.84 -5.01 9.54
C MET A 51 4.15 -4.15 10.78
N SER A 52 5.39 -4.28 11.26
CA SER A 52 5.94 -3.39 12.29
C SER A 52 6.18 -1.98 11.74
N ASP A 53 6.32 -1.01 12.65
CA ASP A 53 6.66 0.38 12.29
C ASP A 53 8.01 0.49 11.58
N ALA A 54 8.98 -0.37 11.93
CA ALA A 54 10.26 -0.41 11.23
C ALA A 54 10.12 -0.98 9.81
N ALA A 55 9.37 -2.09 9.66
CA ALA A 55 9.19 -2.72 8.35
C ALA A 55 8.45 -1.82 7.35
N ILE A 56 7.45 -1.05 7.81
CA ILE A 56 6.70 -0.16 6.91
C ILE A 56 7.53 1.04 6.43
N MET A 57 8.53 1.48 7.18
CA MET A 57 9.43 2.56 6.75
C MET A 57 10.33 2.14 5.59
N GLU A 58 10.71 0.86 5.53
CA GLU A 58 11.56 0.29 4.47
C GLU A 58 10.75 -0.05 3.19
N LEU A 59 9.42 -0.13 3.29
CA LEU A 59 8.58 -0.54 2.18
C LEU A 59 8.46 0.57 1.13
N ASN A 60 9.11 0.41 -0.02
CA ASN A 60 8.96 1.30 -1.17
C ASN A 60 8.02 0.69 -2.22
N LEU A 61 6.83 1.28 -2.37
CA LEU A 61 5.86 0.85 -3.37
C LEU A 61 6.19 1.52 -4.73
N PRO A 62 6.31 0.75 -5.82
CA PRO A 62 6.55 1.30 -7.15
C PRO A 62 5.37 2.15 -7.62
N THR A 63 5.66 3.26 -8.28
CA THR A 63 4.63 4.14 -8.86
C THR A 63 4.11 3.57 -10.17
N GLY A 64 2.79 3.53 -10.35
CA GLY A 64 2.16 3.16 -11.63
C GLY A 64 2.11 1.66 -11.92
N ILE A 65 2.55 0.82 -10.97
CA ILE A 65 2.48 -0.63 -11.08
C ILE A 65 1.31 -1.14 -10.23
N PRO A 66 0.36 -1.91 -10.81
CA PRO A 66 -0.72 -2.50 -10.04
C PRO A 66 -0.21 -3.50 -9.00
N ILE A 67 -0.73 -3.40 -7.79
CA ILE A 67 -0.46 -4.33 -6.68
C ILE A 67 -1.70 -5.20 -6.49
N VAL A 68 -1.52 -6.52 -6.50
CA VAL A 68 -2.60 -7.49 -6.35
C VAL A 68 -2.49 -8.18 -5.00
N TYR A 69 -3.59 -8.15 -4.27
CA TYR A 69 -3.81 -8.92 -3.04
C TYR A 69 -4.90 -9.97 -3.28
N GLU A 70 -4.65 -11.17 -2.77
CA GLU A 70 -5.69 -12.17 -2.57
C GLU A 70 -5.93 -12.27 -1.07
N LEU A 71 -7.19 -12.09 -0.67
CA LEU A 71 -7.59 -12.02 0.73
C LEU A 71 -8.56 -13.15 1.07
N ASP A 72 -8.46 -13.67 2.29
CA ASP A 72 -9.44 -14.61 2.84
C ASP A 72 -10.71 -13.89 3.35
N ALA A 73 -11.64 -14.66 3.94
CA ALA A 73 -12.89 -14.13 4.49
C ALA A 73 -12.68 -13.13 5.64
N ASP A 74 -11.55 -13.21 6.33
CA ASP A 74 -11.15 -12.29 7.41
C ASP A 74 -10.32 -11.11 6.89
N LEU A 75 -10.22 -10.96 5.57
CA LEU A 75 -9.44 -9.94 4.87
C LEU A 75 -7.93 -10.05 5.14
N LYS A 76 -7.43 -11.24 5.42
CA LYS A 76 -5.99 -11.50 5.56
C LYS A 76 -5.41 -11.96 4.22
N PRO A 77 -4.21 -11.50 3.84
CA PRO A 77 -3.52 -11.99 2.65
C PRO A 77 -3.29 -13.50 2.71
N VAL A 78 -3.74 -14.23 1.68
CA VAL A 78 -3.49 -15.68 1.56
C VAL A 78 -2.14 -15.99 0.92
N LYS A 79 -1.55 -15.00 0.24
CA LYS A 79 -0.23 -15.06 -0.37
C LYS A 79 0.43 -13.68 -0.33
N PRO A 80 1.76 -13.60 -0.53
CA PRO A 80 2.45 -12.32 -0.64
C PRO A 80 1.85 -11.45 -1.74
N MET A 81 1.85 -10.13 -1.53
CA MET A 81 1.44 -9.21 -2.59
C MET A 81 2.29 -9.40 -3.84
N SER A 82 1.63 -9.31 -4.99
CA SER A 82 2.28 -9.46 -6.30
C SER A 82 2.10 -8.20 -7.14
N PHE A 83 3.14 -7.83 -7.87
CA PHE A 83 3.08 -6.73 -8.83
C PHE A 83 2.66 -7.26 -10.21
N LEU A 84 1.73 -6.56 -10.87
CA LEU A 84 1.40 -6.86 -12.26
C LEU A 84 2.32 -6.07 -13.18
N GLY A 85 3.18 -6.78 -13.90
CA GLY A 85 4.13 -6.22 -14.85
C GLY A 85 5.28 -7.19 -15.08
N ASP A 86 6.11 -6.90 -16.08
CA ASP A 86 7.38 -7.62 -16.24
C ASP A 86 8.36 -7.24 -15.11
N GLU A 87 9.21 -8.20 -14.72
CA GLU A 87 10.14 -8.03 -13.60
C GLU A 87 11.09 -6.83 -13.80
N GLU A 88 11.51 -6.55 -15.04
CA GLU A 88 12.42 -5.47 -15.35
C GLU A 88 11.77 -4.10 -15.08
N THR A 89 10.51 -3.92 -15.52
CA THR A 89 9.73 -2.70 -15.28
C THR A 89 9.46 -2.50 -13.80
N VAL A 90 9.06 -3.55 -13.08
CA VAL A 90 8.80 -3.47 -11.63
C VAL A 90 10.07 -3.08 -10.89
N LYS A 91 11.19 -3.73 -11.18
CA LYS A 91 12.49 -3.45 -10.57
C LYS A 91 12.93 -2.00 -10.81
N LYS A 92 12.87 -1.53 -12.07
CA LYS A 92 13.20 -0.14 -12.41
C LYS A 92 12.33 0.86 -11.66
N ALA A 93 11.02 0.59 -11.54
CA ALA A 93 10.11 1.46 -10.81
C ALA A 93 10.42 1.51 -9.31
N MET A 94 10.76 0.37 -8.69
CA MET A 94 11.17 0.32 -7.28
C MET A 94 12.48 1.06 -7.03
N GLU A 95 13.49 0.86 -7.90
CA GLU A 95 14.77 1.56 -7.82
C GLU A 95 14.59 3.07 -7.99
N ALA A 96 13.72 3.49 -8.92
CA ALA A 96 13.41 4.89 -9.14
C ALA A 96 12.81 5.54 -7.89
N VAL A 97 11.87 4.88 -7.20
CA VAL A 97 11.29 5.37 -5.94
C VAL A 97 12.36 5.45 -4.84
N ALA A 98 13.19 4.42 -4.69
CA ALA A 98 14.28 4.43 -3.71
C ALA A 98 15.33 5.53 -3.97
N ALA A 99 15.51 5.93 -5.23
CA ALA A 99 16.43 6.99 -5.62
C ALA A 99 15.89 8.41 -5.41
N GLN A 100 14.59 8.61 -5.18
CA GLN A 100 13.98 9.95 -5.05
C GLN A 100 14.57 10.79 -3.91
N GLY A 101 15.09 10.14 -2.86
CA GLY A 101 15.75 10.81 -1.75
C GLY A 101 17.24 11.09 -1.94
N LYS A 102 17.85 10.62 -3.05
CA LYS A 102 19.28 10.82 -3.31
C LYS A 102 19.49 12.20 -3.92
N ALA A 103 20.44 12.97 -3.39
CA ALA A 103 20.86 14.22 -3.99
C ALA A 103 21.37 13.97 -5.41
N LYS A 104 20.89 14.76 -6.38
CA LYS A 104 21.51 14.79 -7.71
C LYS A 104 22.92 15.35 -7.53
N LYS A 105 23.92 14.56 -7.89
CA LYS A 105 25.29 15.06 -8.05
C LYS A 105 25.37 16.03 -9.21
#